data_AF-A0A5J4WWK2-F1
#
_entry.id   AF-A0A5J4WWK2-F1
#
_cell.length_a   1.000
_cell.length_b   1.000
_cell.length_c   1.000
_cell.angle_alpha   90.00
_cell.angle_beta   90.00
_cell.angle_gamma   90.00
#
_symmetry.space_group_name_H-M   'P 1'
#
loop_
_entity.id
_entity.type
_entity.pdbx_description
1 polymer ?
#
loop_
_entity_poly.entity_id
_entity_poly.type
_entity_poly.pdbx_seq_one_letter_code
_entity_poly.pdbx_strand_id
1 'polypeptide(L)'
;MSEIIKAQIPISVIKKIREDLMIPILGTHEEKMKIIEKQNYATRELSQITRNYILAFQVLSYPYSDEILQLLYQKNPFPGLLRLLEHTYNDVAYDGLLSILNIIVDDFNTTSDNSHRPYYDTINAGRGIEKIMKLFRINGNKKTKDTAAICLGQIFRAKEINDKQMRIELIRHQKTLVNDTDEWTQSNSKLTLCYLALNVVNRAEIESDGFVIPE
;
A
#
# COMPACT_ATOMS: atom_id res chain seq x y z
N MET A 1 -21.63 -30.76 8.86
CA MET A 1 -20.30 -31.37 8.77
C MET A 1 -19.51 -30.59 7.72
N SER A 2 -18.63 -29.70 8.17
CA SER A 2 -17.62 -29.00 7.36
C SER A 2 -16.72 -28.29 8.38
N GLU A 3 -15.79 -29.04 8.96
CA GLU A 3 -14.72 -28.51 9.78
C GLU A 3 -13.85 -27.59 8.92
N ILE A 4 -14.06 -26.28 9.07
CA ILE A 4 -13.06 -25.30 8.66
C ILE A 4 -11.94 -25.42 9.68
N ILE A 5 -10.92 -26.21 9.36
CA ILE A 5 -9.63 -26.18 10.03
C ILE A 5 -9.09 -24.76 9.82
N LYS A 6 -9.42 -23.85 10.74
CA LYS A 6 -8.59 -22.67 10.98
C LYS A 6 -7.27 -23.23 11.46
N ALA A 7 -6.31 -23.33 10.56
CA ALA A 7 -4.91 -23.54 10.94
C ALA A 7 -4.49 -22.28 11.71
N GLN A 8 -4.78 -22.29 13.01
CA GLN A 8 -4.33 -21.29 13.94
C GLN A 8 -2.85 -21.59 14.14
N ILE A 9 -2.02 -20.85 13.41
CA ILE A 9 -0.56 -20.95 13.53
C ILE A 9 -0.26 -20.80 15.02
N PRO A 10 0.39 -21.80 15.65
CA PRO A 10 0.62 -21.77 17.08
C PRO A 10 1.33 -20.48 17.49
N ILE A 11 0.93 -19.88 18.60
CA ILE A 11 1.56 -18.66 19.13
C ILE A 11 3.07 -18.87 19.27
N SER A 12 3.55 -20.09 19.53
CA SER A 12 4.97 -20.44 19.53
C SER A 12 5.65 -20.32 18.16
N VAL A 13 4.94 -20.63 17.07
CA VAL A 13 5.44 -20.45 15.69
C VAL A 13 5.40 -18.97 15.30
N ILE A 14 4.36 -18.23 15.69
CA ILE A 14 4.32 -16.77 15.51
C ILE A 14 5.43 -16.10 16.33
N LYS A 15 5.67 -16.56 17.55
CA LYS A 15 6.72 -16.07 18.43
C LYS A 15 8.11 -16.43 17.91
N LYS A 16 8.28 -17.62 17.30
CA LYS A 16 9.51 -18.02 16.63
C LYS A 16 9.75 -17.25 15.33
N ILE A 17 8.72 -17.02 14.50
CA ILE A 17 8.80 -16.13 13.33
C ILE A 17 9.12 -14.69 13.79
N ARG A 18 8.54 -14.24 14.90
CA ARG A 18 8.87 -12.95 15.52
C ARG A 18 10.29 -12.95 16.07
N GLU A 19 10.78 -14.02 16.69
CA GLU A 19 12.15 -14.11 17.24
C GLU A 19 13.19 -14.21 16.12
N ASP A 20 12.87 -14.92 15.03
CA ASP A 20 13.70 -15.09 13.83
C ASP A 20 13.72 -13.80 12.96
N LEU A 21 12.63 -13.02 12.95
CA LEU A 21 12.50 -11.76 12.18
C LEU A 21 12.69 -10.47 13.00
N MET A 22 12.61 -10.54 14.33
CA MET A 22 12.90 -9.43 15.26
C MET A 22 14.20 -9.61 16.03
N ILE A 23 15.13 -10.43 15.52
CA ILE A 23 16.53 -10.07 15.68
C ILE A 23 16.61 -8.65 15.10
N PRO A 24 16.92 -7.61 15.90
CA PRO A 24 17.21 -6.30 15.33
C PRO A 24 18.23 -6.55 14.23
N ILE A 25 18.09 -5.96 13.04
CA ILE A 25 19.16 -6.06 12.05
C ILE A 25 20.32 -5.19 12.53
N LEU A 26 20.97 -5.64 13.59
CA LEU A 26 22.33 -5.34 13.95
C LEU A 26 23.15 -6.16 12.99
N GLY A 27 23.54 -5.47 11.93
CA GLY A 27 24.26 -6.03 10.80
C GLY A 27 24.72 -4.88 9.92
N THR A 28 25.88 -5.08 9.32
CA THR A 28 26.49 -4.15 8.39
C THR A 28 25.54 -3.86 7.22
N HIS A 29 25.73 -2.72 6.56
CA HIS A 29 24.97 -2.34 5.36
C HIS A 29 24.90 -3.47 4.32
N GLU A 30 25.98 -4.24 4.19
CA GLU A 30 26.09 -5.35 3.26
C GLU A 30 25.17 -6.55 3.59
N GLU A 31 24.95 -6.84 4.87
CA GLU A 31 24.07 -7.92 5.33
C GLU A 31 22.60 -7.57 5.08
N LYS A 32 22.23 -6.30 5.30
CA LYS A 32 20.92 -5.76 4.92
C LYS A 32 20.69 -5.88 3.40
N MET A 33 21.70 -5.59 2.60
CA MET A 33 21.62 -5.67 1.13
C MET A 33 21.42 -7.10 0.60
N LYS A 34 22.09 -8.10 1.20
CA LYS A 34 21.92 -9.52 0.81
C LYS A 34 20.51 -10.05 1.09
N ILE A 35 19.85 -9.54 2.12
CA ILE A 35 18.46 -9.92 2.43
C ILE A 35 17.50 -9.31 1.40
N ILE A 36 17.67 -8.03 1.06
CA ILE A 36 16.87 -7.34 0.03
C ILE A 36 17.00 -8.05 -1.33
N GLU A 37 18.21 -8.44 -1.72
CA GLU A 37 18.45 -9.14 -2.98
C GLU A 37 17.75 -10.51 -3.05
N LYS A 38 17.74 -11.26 -1.93
CA LYS A 38 17.01 -12.54 -1.83
C LYS A 38 15.50 -12.39 -1.89
N GLN A 39 14.97 -11.24 -1.47
CA GLN A 39 13.55 -10.89 -1.52
C GLN A 39 13.10 -10.32 -2.87
N ASN A 40 13.93 -10.36 -3.93
CA ASN A 40 13.51 -9.94 -5.26
C ASN A 40 12.32 -10.78 -5.78
N TYR A 41 11.11 -10.21 -5.67
CA TYR A 41 9.86 -10.83 -6.08
C TYR A 41 9.60 -10.77 -7.59
N ALA A 42 10.44 -10.05 -8.36
CA ALA A 42 10.24 -9.87 -9.79
C ALA A 42 10.32 -11.18 -10.58
N THR A 43 11.14 -12.16 -10.13
CA THR A 43 11.46 -13.36 -10.91
C THR A 43 10.96 -14.69 -10.32
N ARG A 44 10.54 -14.72 -9.05
CA ARG A 44 10.05 -15.96 -8.38
C ARG A 44 8.67 -16.37 -8.88
N GLU A 45 8.32 -17.65 -8.92
CA GLU A 45 6.93 -18.04 -9.18
C GLU A 45 5.98 -17.53 -8.09
N LEU A 46 4.81 -17.00 -8.48
CA LEU A 46 3.85 -16.36 -7.56
C LEU A 46 3.38 -17.32 -6.46
N SER A 47 3.10 -18.57 -6.82
CA SER A 47 2.67 -19.66 -5.93
C SER A 47 3.71 -20.02 -4.85
N GLN A 48 4.98 -19.68 -5.06
CA GLN A 48 6.07 -19.98 -4.12
C GLN A 48 6.32 -18.85 -3.12
N ILE A 49 5.66 -17.69 -3.27
CA ILE A 49 5.80 -16.56 -2.36
C ILE A 49 4.92 -16.79 -1.14
N THR A 50 5.51 -17.36 -0.08
CA THR A 50 4.80 -17.54 1.19
C THR A 50 4.69 -16.23 1.96
N ARG A 51 3.64 -16.09 2.78
CA ARG A 51 3.39 -14.89 3.59
C ARG A 51 4.59 -14.48 4.46
N ASN A 52 5.40 -15.44 4.91
CA ASN A 52 6.59 -15.18 5.72
C ASN A 52 7.64 -14.31 5.01
N TYR A 53 7.79 -14.44 3.68
CA TYR A 53 8.71 -13.58 2.93
C TYR A 53 8.23 -12.12 2.89
N ILE A 54 6.92 -11.93 2.77
CA ILE A 54 6.33 -10.59 2.66
C ILE A 54 6.27 -9.91 4.01
N LEU A 55 5.97 -10.66 5.07
CA LEU A 55 6.11 -10.17 6.44
C LEU A 55 7.56 -9.74 6.72
N ALA A 56 8.55 -10.49 6.22
CA ALA A 56 9.94 -10.06 6.33
C ALA A 56 10.20 -8.75 5.56
N PHE A 57 9.67 -8.59 4.34
CA PHE A 57 9.76 -7.31 3.62
C PHE A 57 9.08 -6.17 4.39
N GLN A 58 7.91 -6.41 4.98
CA GLN A 58 7.18 -5.42 5.78
C GLN A 58 7.95 -4.99 7.04
N VAL A 59 8.63 -5.92 7.70
CA VAL A 59 9.50 -5.63 8.87
C VAL A 59 10.73 -4.82 8.44
N LEU A 60 11.30 -5.09 7.27
CA LEU A 60 12.40 -4.28 6.71
C LEU A 60 11.93 -2.88 6.33
N SER A 61 10.68 -2.77 5.90
CA SER A 61 10.03 -1.52 5.57
C SER A 61 9.26 -0.91 6.75
N TYR A 62 9.55 -1.22 8.02
CA TYR A 62 9.04 -0.47 9.19
C TYR A 62 9.62 -0.96 10.54
N PRO A 63 10.07 -0.08 11.47
CA PRO A 63 10.21 1.38 11.37
C PRO A 63 11.53 1.79 10.68
N TYR A 64 11.47 2.86 9.87
CA TYR A 64 12.45 3.18 8.84
C TYR A 64 13.68 3.95 9.34
N SER A 65 14.79 3.82 8.59
CA SER A 65 15.78 4.88 8.43
C SER A 65 15.73 5.38 6.98
N ASP A 66 15.98 6.67 6.75
CA ASP A 66 15.92 7.32 5.42
C ASP A 66 16.77 6.57 4.37
N GLU A 67 17.88 5.96 4.78
CA GLU A 67 18.76 5.18 3.92
C GLU A 67 18.11 3.90 3.38
N ILE A 68 17.29 3.22 4.18
CA ILE A 68 16.61 1.98 3.76
C ILE A 68 15.55 2.30 2.70
N LEU A 69 14.84 3.41 2.85
CA LEU A 69 13.85 3.88 1.88
C LEU A 69 14.50 4.26 0.55
N GLN A 70 15.59 5.02 0.59
CA GLN A 70 16.36 5.36 -0.61
C GLN A 70 16.86 4.10 -1.34
N LEU A 71 17.35 3.09 -0.61
CA LEU A 71 17.80 1.83 -1.19
C LEU A 71 16.66 1.01 -1.80
N LEU A 72 15.52 0.93 -1.10
CA LEU A 72 14.32 0.26 -1.62
C LEU A 72 13.86 0.91 -2.93
N TYR A 73 13.86 2.25 -2.98
CA TYR A 73 13.51 3.01 -4.19
C TYR A 73 14.48 2.73 -5.33
N GLN A 74 15.80 2.74 -5.08
CA GLN A 74 16.83 2.41 -6.08
C GLN A 74 16.69 1.00 -6.65
N LYS A 75 16.13 0.06 -5.89
CA LYS A 75 15.89 -1.31 -6.35
C LYS A 75 14.65 -1.46 -7.22
N ASN A 76 13.90 -0.38 -7.46
CA ASN A 76 12.65 -0.36 -8.22
C ASN A 76 11.69 -1.47 -7.73
N PRO A 77 11.09 -1.31 -6.54
CA PRO A 77 10.35 -2.39 -5.89
C PRO A 77 8.98 -2.62 -6.54
N PHE A 78 8.50 -1.67 -7.34
CA PHE A 78 7.15 -1.65 -7.90
C PHE A 78 6.81 -2.88 -8.76
N PRO A 79 7.64 -3.36 -9.70
CA PRO A 79 7.31 -4.55 -10.47
C PRO A 79 7.03 -5.79 -9.60
N GLY A 80 7.84 -6.00 -8.55
CA GLY A 80 7.65 -7.08 -7.60
C GLY A 80 6.39 -6.90 -6.75
N LEU A 81 6.22 -5.72 -6.16
CA LEU A 81 5.07 -5.41 -5.30
C LEU A 81 3.74 -5.44 -6.07
N LEU A 82 3.70 -4.89 -7.29
CA LEU A 82 2.52 -4.92 -8.16
C LEU A 82 2.13 -6.33 -8.55
N ARG A 83 3.09 -7.26 -8.63
CA ARG A 83 2.81 -8.66 -8.89
C ARG A 83 2.13 -9.34 -7.70
N LEU A 84 2.48 -8.96 -6.47
CA LEU A 84 1.85 -9.50 -5.25
C LEU A 84 0.36 -9.18 -5.17
N LEU A 85 -0.10 -8.07 -5.77
CA LEU A 85 -1.52 -7.67 -5.77
C LEU A 85 -2.44 -8.69 -6.47
N GLU A 86 -1.88 -9.55 -7.31
CA GLU A 86 -2.62 -10.58 -8.05
C GLU A 86 -2.52 -11.97 -7.41
N HIS A 87 -1.93 -12.05 -6.22
CA HIS A 87 -1.73 -13.30 -5.53
C HIS A 87 -3.05 -13.91 -5.02
N THR A 88 -3.14 -15.24 -5.03
CA THR A 88 -4.35 -15.98 -4.64
C THR A 88 -4.68 -15.90 -3.16
N TYR A 89 -3.66 -15.72 -2.32
CA TYR A 89 -3.84 -15.49 -0.88
C TYR A 89 -4.03 -14.00 -0.61
N ASN A 90 -5.22 -13.63 -0.13
CA ASN A 90 -5.61 -12.25 0.14
C ASN A 90 -4.65 -11.51 1.07
N ASP A 91 -4.08 -12.19 2.07
CA ASP A 91 -3.12 -11.58 3.01
C ASP A 91 -1.85 -11.13 2.29
N VAL A 92 -1.35 -11.93 1.34
CA VAL A 92 -0.17 -11.58 0.53
C VAL A 92 -0.45 -10.38 -0.37
N ALA A 93 -1.62 -10.36 -1.02
CA ALA A 93 -2.02 -9.24 -1.85
C ALA A 93 -2.19 -7.95 -1.03
N TYR A 94 -2.78 -8.06 0.17
CA TYR A 94 -2.90 -6.98 1.12
C TYR A 94 -1.52 -6.48 1.59
N ASP A 95 -0.61 -7.40 1.90
CA ASP A 95 0.71 -7.05 2.40
C ASP A 95 1.53 -6.31 1.34
N GLY A 96 1.45 -6.73 0.07
CA GLY A 96 2.03 -6.01 -1.06
C GLY A 96 1.41 -4.63 -1.29
N LEU A 97 0.08 -4.50 -1.15
CA LEU A 97 -0.63 -3.23 -1.24
C LEU A 97 -0.16 -2.25 -0.14
N LEU A 98 -0.05 -2.72 1.09
CA LEU A 98 0.41 -1.90 2.22
C LEU A 98 1.85 -1.43 2.01
N SER A 99 2.72 -2.30 1.50
CA SER A 99 4.10 -1.92 1.15
C SER A 99 4.15 -0.83 0.08
N ILE A 100 3.29 -0.89 -0.95
CA ILE A 100 3.20 0.18 -1.95
C ILE A 100 2.76 1.49 -1.31
N LEU A 101 1.70 1.46 -0.49
CA LEU A 101 1.20 2.66 0.18
C LEU A 101 2.27 3.29 1.08
N ASN A 102 2.98 2.48 1.85
CA ASN A 102 4.05 2.94 2.73
C ASN A 102 5.17 3.67 1.97
N ILE A 103 5.60 3.13 0.82
CA ILE A 103 6.61 3.77 -0.04
C ILE A 103 6.11 5.13 -0.56
N ILE A 104 4.83 5.20 -0.96
CA ILE A 104 4.23 6.42 -1.49
C ILE A 104 4.09 7.50 -0.40
N VAL A 105 3.68 7.12 0.82
CA VAL A 105 3.40 8.07 1.92
C VAL A 105 4.70 8.65 2.51
N ASP A 106 5.75 7.85 2.64
CA ASP A 106 7.01 8.29 3.27
C ASP A 106 7.74 9.39 2.48
N ASP A 107 7.69 9.32 1.15
CA ASP A 107 8.27 10.33 0.26
C ASP A 107 7.66 11.73 0.47
N PHE A 108 6.43 11.81 0.98
CA PHE A 108 5.77 13.09 1.23
C PHE A 108 6.18 13.79 2.54
N ASN A 109 6.74 13.06 3.51
CA ASN A 109 7.15 13.62 4.80
C ASN A 109 8.60 14.16 4.77
N THR A 110 9.41 13.72 3.80
CA THR A 110 10.87 13.92 3.83
C THR A 110 11.38 15.03 2.92
N THR A 111 10.54 15.65 2.09
CA THR A 111 11.03 16.54 1.02
C THR A 111 10.05 17.68 0.75
N SER A 112 10.54 18.91 0.91
CA SER A 112 9.79 20.16 0.90
C SER A 112 9.40 20.66 -0.50
N ASP A 113 9.78 19.94 -1.56
CA ASP A 113 9.56 20.38 -2.93
C ASP A 113 8.28 19.76 -3.50
N ASN A 114 7.36 20.63 -3.93
CA ASN A 114 6.10 20.32 -4.62
C ASN A 114 6.32 19.93 -6.10
N SER A 115 7.57 19.64 -6.48
CA SER A 115 7.89 19.16 -7.82
C SER A 115 7.24 17.79 -8.04
N HIS A 116 6.62 17.65 -9.21
CA HIS A 116 5.84 16.49 -9.67
C HIS A 116 6.49 15.15 -9.27
N ARG A 117 5.83 14.36 -8.41
CA ARG A 117 6.40 13.08 -7.94
C ARG A 117 5.88 11.87 -8.69
N PRO A 118 6.75 10.93 -9.10
CA PRO A 118 6.54 10.10 -10.28
C PRO A 118 5.92 8.73 -9.97
N TYR A 119 5.18 8.58 -8.86
CA TYR A 119 4.57 7.28 -8.56
C TYR A 119 3.45 6.95 -9.52
N TYR A 120 2.68 7.94 -9.99
CA TYR A 120 1.65 7.68 -10.99
C TYR A 120 2.22 6.98 -12.21
N ASP A 121 3.24 7.57 -12.87
CA ASP A 121 3.78 7.01 -14.10
C ASP A 121 4.45 5.65 -13.86
N THR A 122 5.21 5.53 -12.76
CA THR A 122 5.89 4.28 -12.38
C THR A 122 4.91 3.14 -12.11
N ILE A 123 3.85 3.41 -11.35
CA ILE A 123 2.82 2.42 -11.00
C ILE A 123 1.95 2.11 -12.21
N ASN A 124 1.58 3.13 -12.99
CA ASN A 124 0.77 2.96 -14.18
C ASN A 124 1.48 2.14 -15.26
N ALA A 125 2.81 2.31 -15.42
CA ALA A 125 3.61 1.49 -16.33
C ALA A 125 3.53 -0.01 -16.04
N GLY A 126 3.33 -0.40 -14.77
CA GLY A 126 3.12 -1.79 -14.33
C GLY A 126 1.66 -2.25 -14.30
N ARG A 127 0.73 -1.50 -14.91
CA ARG A 127 -0.74 -1.65 -14.76
C ARG A 127 -1.18 -1.63 -13.30
N GLY A 128 -0.44 -0.95 -12.43
CA GLY A 128 -0.67 -0.99 -10.99
C GLY A 128 -1.98 -0.34 -10.57
N ILE A 129 -2.41 0.72 -11.26
CA ILE A 129 -3.71 1.36 -11.00
C ILE A 129 -4.83 0.34 -11.18
N GLU A 130 -4.85 -0.39 -12.29
CA GLU A 130 -5.86 -1.43 -12.54
C GLU A 130 -5.86 -2.53 -11.48
N LYS A 131 -4.66 -2.97 -11.06
CA LYS A 131 -4.52 -4.02 -10.02
C LYS A 131 -5.03 -3.54 -8.66
N ILE A 132 -4.72 -2.32 -8.26
CA ILE A 132 -5.20 -1.75 -7.00
C ILE A 132 -6.72 -1.48 -7.08
N MET A 133 -7.24 -1.04 -8.24
CA MET A 133 -8.67 -0.92 -8.49
C MET A 133 -9.42 -2.25 -8.34
N LYS A 134 -8.82 -3.36 -8.80
CA LYS A 134 -9.37 -4.70 -8.59
C LYS A 134 -9.50 -5.00 -7.10
N LEU A 135 -8.47 -4.73 -6.29
CA LEU A 135 -8.52 -4.91 -4.84
C LEU A 135 -9.56 -4.00 -4.15
N PHE A 136 -9.67 -2.75 -4.58
CA PHE A 136 -10.69 -1.81 -4.09
C PHE A 136 -12.13 -2.30 -4.34
N ARG A 137 -12.37 -2.96 -5.48
CA ARG A 137 -13.68 -3.49 -5.86
C ARG A 137 -13.98 -4.89 -5.29
N ILE A 138 -13.05 -5.51 -4.55
CA ILE A 138 -13.33 -6.80 -3.89
C ILE A 138 -14.33 -6.60 -2.74
N ASN A 139 -15.40 -7.38 -2.78
CA ASN A 139 -16.38 -7.45 -1.69
C ASN A 139 -15.90 -8.40 -0.58
N GLY A 140 -16.19 -8.06 0.68
CA GLY A 140 -15.95 -8.93 1.84
C GLY A 140 -14.62 -8.73 2.57
N ASN A 141 -13.74 -7.83 2.12
CA ASN A 141 -12.53 -7.45 2.85
C ASN A 141 -12.44 -5.91 2.99
N LYS A 142 -13.04 -5.37 4.07
CA LYS A 142 -13.05 -3.93 4.36
C LYS A 142 -11.63 -3.37 4.41
N LYS A 143 -10.71 -4.05 5.12
CA LYS A 143 -9.34 -3.57 5.30
C LYS A 143 -8.61 -3.38 3.98
N THR A 144 -8.63 -4.40 3.10
CA THR A 144 -8.01 -4.30 1.78
C THR A 144 -8.65 -3.22 0.92
N LYS A 145 -9.99 -3.12 0.95
CA LYS A 145 -10.73 -2.11 0.20
C LYS A 145 -10.35 -0.69 0.63
N ASP A 146 -10.33 -0.42 1.93
CA ASP A 146 -10.02 0.92 2.47
C ASP A 146 -8.57 1.29 2.22
N THR A 147 -7.63 0.36 2.43
CA THR A 147 -6.22 0.56 2.10
C THR A 147 -6.02 0.80 0.60
N ALA A 148 -6.76 0.10 -0.27
CA ALA A 148 -6.67 0.29 -1.72
C ALA A 148 -7.20 1.67 -2.14
N ALA A 149 -8.31 2.11 -1.55
CA ALA A 149 -8.86 3.45 -1.78
C ALA A 149 -7.86 4.54 -1.40
N ILE A 150 -7.28 4.45 -0.20
CA ILE A 150 -6.25 5.39 0.27
C ILE A 150 -5.05 5.38 -0.67
N CYS A 151 -4.54 4.19 -1.04
CA CYS A 151 -3.41 4.06 -1.96
C CYS A 151 -3.67 4.71 -3.32
N LEU A 152 -4.85 4.48 -3.92
CA LEU A 152 -5.24 5.13 -5.16
C LEU A 152 -5.32 6.65 -5.02
N GLY A 153 -5.92 7.15 -3.95
CA GLY A 153 -6.02 8.60 -3.76
C GLY A 153 -4.66 9.27 -3.59
N GLN A 154 -3.70 8.60 -2.94
CA GLN A 154 -2.30 9.06 -2.87
C GLN A 154 -1.62 9.05 -4.24
N ILE A 155 -1.84 8.01 -5.05
CA ILE A 155 -1.31 7.91 -6.43
C ILE A 155 -1.84 9.06 -7.32
N PHE A 156 -3.09 9.47 -7.12
CA PHE A 156 -3.76 10.54 -7.86
C PHE A 156 -3.62 11.92 -7.21
N ARG A 157 -2.71 12.11 -6.25
CA ARG A 157 -2.46 13.43 -5.64
C ARG A 157 -2.22 14.49 -6.72
N ALA A 158 -2.99 15.59 -6.66
CA ALA A 158 -2.97 16.69 -7.62
C ALA A 158 -3.18 16.30 -9.10
N LYS A 159 -3.56 15.04 -9.38
CA LYS A 159 -3.76 14.52 -10.74
C LYS A 159 -5.23 14.21 -10.96
N GLU A 160 -5.74 14.57 -12.13
CA GLU A 160 -7.10 14.22 -12.51
C GLU A 160 -7.28 12.69 -12.59
N ILE A 161 -8.36 12.18 -11.99
CA ILE A 161 -8.82 10.82 -12.23
C ILE A 161 -9.70 10.86 -13.48
N ASN A 162 -9.11 10.63 -14.66
CA ASN A 162 -9.80 10.78 -15.95
C ASN A 162 -11.00 9.83 -16.12
N ASP A 163 -10.93 8.63 -15.57
CA ASP A 163 -12.06 7.70 -15.56
C ASP A 163 -13.12 8.21 -14.58
N LYS A 164 -14.23 8.70 -15.14
CA LYS A 164 -15.34 9.27 -14.37
C LYS A 164 -15.94 8.26 -13.38
N GLN A 165 -16.08 7.00 -13.77
CA GLN A 165 -16.69 6.00 -12.89
C GLN A 165 -15.76 5.68 -11.71
N MET A 166 -14.46 5.54 -11.98
CA MET A 166 -13.42 5.38 -10.97
C MET A 166 -13.37 6.58 -10.01
N ARG A 167 -13.46 7.80 -10.54
CA ARG A 167 -13.44 9.03 -9.74
C ARG A 167 -14.63 9.06 -8.76
N ILE A 168 -15.84 8.82 -9.26
CA ILE A 168 -17.07 8.80 -8.45
C ILE A 168 -16.96 7.74 -7.34
N GLU A 169 -16.60 6.50 -7.69
CA GLU A 169 -16.58 5.42 -6.70
C GLU A 169 -15.51 5.62 -5.62
N LEU A 170 -14.32 6.10 -6.03
CA LEU A 170 -13.20 6.32 -5.13
C LEU A 170 -13.51 7.46 -4.16
N ILE A 171 -13.94 8.63 -4.68
CA ILE A 171 -14.27 9.79 -3.85
C ILE A 171 -15.43 9.48 -2.92
N ARG A 172 -16.49 8.84 -3.42
CA ARG A 172 -17.63 8.44 -2.58
C ARG A 172 -17.20 7.52 -1.45
N HIS A 173 -16.35 6.52 -1.71
CA HIS A 173 -15.85 5.63 -0.65
C HIS A 173 -14.97 6.41 0.34
N GLN A 174 -14.07 7.26 -0.14
CA GLN A 174 -13.18 8.05 0.71
C GLN A 174 -13.97 8.96 1.66
N LYS A 175 -15.04 9.62 1.19
CA LYS A 175 -15.95 10.40 2.03
C LYS A 175 -16.54 9.59 3.19
N THR A 176 -16.87 8.32 2.99
CA THR A 176 -17.39 7.48 4.10
C THR A 176 -16.35 7.20 5.19
N LEU A 177 -15.06 7.23 4.83
CA LEU A 177 -13.95 6.89 5.72
C LEU A 177 -13.50 8.05 6.61
N VAL A 178 -13.94 9.30 6.37
CA VAL A 178 -13.57 10.43 7.25
C VAL A 178 -14.16 10.30 8.66
N ASN A 179 -15.26 9.53 8.74
CA ASN A 179 -15.99 8.99 9.89
C ASN A 179 -15.40 7.76 10.59
N ASP A 180 -14.34 7.13 10.05
CA ASP A 180 -14.00 5.76 10.46
C ASP A 180 -13.55 5.68 11.92
N THR A 181 -13.89 4.57 12.60
CA THR A 181 -13.49 4.29 13.98
C THR A 181 -12.00 3.94 14.08
N ASP A 182 -11.39 3.46 12.99
CA ASP A 182 -9.95 3.24 12.90
C ASP A 182 -9.24 4.56 12.59
N GLU A 183 -8.46 5.06 13.56
CA GLU A 183 -7.78 6.37 13.48
C GLU A 183 -6.86 6.50 12.26
N TRP A 184 -6.19 5.41 11.89
CA TRP A 184 -5.32 5.40 10.72
C TRP A 184 -6.13 5.61 9.44
N THR A 185 -7.22 4.86 9.28
CA THR A 185 -8.13 4.97 8.13
C THR A 185 -8.76 6.36 8.08
N GLN A 186 -9.19 6.88 9.22
CA GLN A 186 -9.79 8.21 9.34
C GLN A 186 -8.84 9.31 8.90
N SER A 187 -7.63 9.33 9.46
CA SER A 187 -6.62 10.38 9.23
C SER A 187 -6.12 10.35 7.79
N ASN A 188 -5.79 9.16 7.27
CA ASN A 188 -5.36 9.00 5.89
C ASN A 188 -6.47 9.35 4.90
N SER A 189 -7.74 9.08 5.24
CA SER A 189 -8.86 9.44 4.40
C SER A 189 -9.01 10.95 4.22
N LYS A 190 -8.98 11.69 5.34
CA LYS A 190 -9.03 13.15 5.33
C LYS A 190 -7.92 13.74 4.48
N LEU A 191 -6.68 13.31 4.74
CA LEU A 191 -5.50 13.75 3.98
C LEU A 191 -5.62 13.43 2.48
N THR A 192 -6.11 12.24 2.15
CA THR A 192 -6.29 11.80 0.76
C THR A 192 -7.30 12.68 0.01
N LEU A 193 -8.40 13.09 0.66
CA LEU A 193 -9.35 14.03 0.05
C LEU A 193 -8.72 15.40 -0.21
N CYS A 194 -7.90 15.91 0.71
CA CYS A 194 -7.16 17.15 0.51
C CYS A 194 -6.22 17.07 -0.70
N TYR A 195 -5.50 15.96 -0.84
CA TYR A 195 -4.59 15.71 -1.96
C TYR A 195 -5.29 15.56 -3.30
N LEU A 196 -6.43 14.89 -3.33
CA LEU A 196 -7.26 14.78 -4.54
C LEU A 196 -7.81 16.15 -4.95
N ALA A 197 -8.23 16.96 -3.98
CA ALA A 197 -8.79 18.30 -4.21
C ALA A 197 -7.77 19.35 -4.71
N LEU A 198 -6.48 19.01 -4.76
CA LEU A 198 -5.47 19.84 -5.46
C LEU A 198 -5.74 19.90 -6.97
N ASN A 199 -6.44 18.90 -7.53
CA ASN A 199 -6.93 18.94 -8.91
C ASN A 199 -8.38 19.45 -8.97
N VAL A 200 -8.68 20.37 -9.89
CA VAL A 200 -9.99 21.04 -9.97
C VAL A 200 -11.15 20.10 -10.34
N VAL A 201 -10.92 19.08 -11.16
CA VAL A 201 -11.98 18.13 -11.55
C VAL A 201 -12.33 17.21 -10.39
N ASN A 202 -11.32 16.70 -9.69
CA ASN A 202 -11.53 15.88 -8.49
C ASN A 202 -12.17 16.72 -7.37
N ARG A 203 -11.74 17.97 -7.18
CA ARG A 203 -12.35 18.91 -6.22
C ARG A 203 -13.84 19.09 -6.48
N ALA A 204 -14.23 19.37 -7.73
CA ALA A 204 -15.63 19.54 -8.09
C ALA A 204 -16.48 18.29 -7.78
N GLU A 205 -15.93 17.08 -7.99
CA GLU A 205 -16.60 15.83 -7.61
C GLU A 205 -16.71 15.70 -6.08
N ILE A 206 -15.66 16.04 -5.32
CA ILE A 206 -15.68 16.03 -3.85
C ILE A 206 -16.75 16.98 -3.33
N GLU A 207 -16.88 18.19 -3.88
CA GLU A 207 -17.81 19.22 -3.38
C GLU A 207 -19.25 19.08 -3.90
N SER A 208 -19.49 18.18 -4.88
CA SER A 208 -20.75 18.09 -5.65
C SER A 208 -22.04 17.85 -4.84
N ASP A 209 -21.94 17.26 -3.64
CA ASP A 209 -23.05 16.96 -2.72
C ASP A 209 -23.02 17.84 -1.46
N GLY A 210 -22.27 18.95 -1.50
CA GLY A 210 -22.09 19.85 -0.35
C GLY A 210 -21.09 19.32 0.69
N PHE A 211 -20.37 18.23 0.39
CA PHE A 211 -19.31 17.74 1.26
C PHE A 211 -18.17 18.74 1.36
N VAL A 212 -17.79 19.07 2.60
CA VAL A 212 -16.69 19.98 2.91
C VAL A 212 -15.40 19.18 2.99
N ILE A 213 -14.39 19.58 2.21
CA ILE A 213 -13.06 18.96 2.26
C ILE A 213 -12.49 19.17 3.68
N PRO A 214 -12.04 18.11 4.37
CA PRO A 214 -11.46 18.21 5.71
C PRO A 214 -10.26 19.17 5.74
N GLU A 215 -10.08 19.86 6.87
CA GLU A 215 -8.86 20.64 7.17
C GLU A 215 -7.74 19.74 7.72
#